data_AF-A0A8C6T7T7-F1
#
_entry.id   AF-A0A8C6T7T7-F1
#
_cell.length_a   1.000
_cell.length_b   1.000
_cell.length_c   1.000
_cell.angle_alpha   90.00
_cell.angle_beta   90.00
_cell.angle_gamma   90.00
#
_symmetry.space_group_name_H-M   'P 1'
#
loop_
_entity.id
_entity.type
_entity.pdbx_description
1 polymer ?
#
loop_
_entity_poly.entity_id
_entity_poly.type
_entity_poly.pdbx_seq_one_letter_code
_entity_poly.pdbx_strand_id
1 'polypeptide(L)'
;AFVAVLCDLCVVLRLSCCSFSALSCSSLANALQSNPSHLQELELSYNELQDTAVETLCQFLQAPLCALQILGLRYCRLTALSCTALASALKPSQITALDLSDNVLLDSGVEQLCAFLQTPGCELQTLRLSRCGLTDLGVSALTSALESNPSHFRVLDLSKNPGLTDSGVTRLCDFLKNPLSRLETLSLKSCGLSDLSCEHLASALKAHSSPTLKDLDLRKIQVTSAGIRELRDFQRKPGHRLRITSRILNTVHSTRTESEPQPEASHCEEEPVPYPEMTSESGNLSYRFRCPSSGAFRCSSTGLVFVVSQEVELQYRTVQWDEALLQSSGRTPAGPLYDIECSEEAVCELHLPHCEPETVDVSQSQLSVAHFSDSEEEFIEPVQITNSHVIIKVSKFSEFGVTAPSEENKPISGQVLLFRTPKEVEGKLLYMFLLPRNIPLETVAKSKWWSHDEFIKAPSKCKRKLVIDRLYSVTCPSAESVQPKEALFDTDNEPNYPSTFELRFSTNTVKASLKLKETESPESEVGNMTCVSQILHTGFPSAIHGHST
;
A
#
# COMPACT_ATOMS: atom_id res chain seq x y z
N ALA A 1 32.08 1.19 22.95
CA ALA A 1 32.52 0.73 24.29
C ALA A 1 31.35 0.16 25.10
N PHE A 2 30.34 0.96 25.48
CA PHE A 2 29.20 0.49 26.31
C PHE A 2 28.37 -0.64 25.65
N VAL A 3 28.08 -0.55 24.35
CA VAL A 3 27.37 -1.60 23.60
C VAL A 3 28.17 -2.89 23.50
N ALA A 4 29.49 -2.82 23.29
CA ALA A 4 30.35 -4.00 23.22
C ALA A 4 30.37 -4.78 24.55
N VAL A 5 30.43 -4.06 25.68
CA VAL A 5 30.38 -4.68 27.02
C VAL A 5 29.01 -5.32 27.31
N LEU A 6 27.91 -4.76 26.80
CA LEU A 6 26.59 -5.39 26.90
C LEU A 6 26.51 -6.66 26.03
N CYS A 7 27.06 -6.64 24.82
CA CYS A 7 27.09 -7.80 23.93
C CYS A 7 27.85 -8.99 24.51
N ASP A 8 28.87 -8.75 25.34
CA ASP A 8 29.71 -9.82 25.93
C ASP A 8 29.03 -10.62 27.04
N LEU A 9 27.91 -10.16 27.60
CA LEU A 9 27.27 -10.78 28.77
C LEU A 9 25.75 -11.03 28.60
N CYS A 10 25.12 -10.50 27.55
CA CYS A 10 23.67 -10.55 27.40
C CYS A 10 23.19 -11.76 26.60
N VAL A 11 22.30 -12.55 27.22
CA VAL A 11 21.51 -13.60 26.54
C VAL A 11 20.32 -13.00 25.78
N VAL A 12 19.80 -11.88 26.26
CA VAL A 12 18.65 -11.16 25.69
C VAL A 12 19.02 -9.70 25.54
N LEU A 13 18.87 -9.15 24.33
CA LEU A 13 19.11 -7.74 24.03
C LEU A 13 17.86 -7.17 23.35
N ARG A 14 17.19 -6.25 24.04
CA ARG A 14 16.00 -5.55 23.52
C ARG A 14 16.30 -4.06 23.41
N LEU A 15 16.28 -3.55 22.18
CA LEU A 15 16.55 -2.16 21.84
C LEU A 15 15.40 -1.57 21.01
N SER A 16 14.15 -1.95 21.32
CA SER A 16 13.00 -1.43 20.61
C SER A 16 12.77 0.06 20.85
N CYS A 17 12.34 0.79 19.82
CA CYS A 17 12.04 2.23 19.91
C CYS A 17 13.22 3.10 20.40
N CYS A 18 14.46 2.70 20.15
CA CYS A 18 15.65 3.40 20.64
C CYS A 18 16.18 4.46 19.65
N SER A 19 15.44 4.79 18.60
CA SER A 19 15.92 5.64 17.48
C SER A 19 17.24 5.11 16.89
N PHE A 20 17.37 3.78 16.82
CA PHE A 20 18.56 3.12 16.28
C PHE A 20 18.64 3.41 14.78
N SER A 21 19.68 4.12 14.37
CA SER A 21 19.99 4.36 12.95
C SER A 21 20.70 3.16 12.32
N ALA A 22 20.74 3.09 11.00
CA ALA A 22 21.50 2.07 10.27
C ALA A 22 22.97 1.99 10.73
N LEU A 23 23.63 3.14 10.94
CA LEU A 23 25.00 3.23 11.45
C LEU A 23 25.16 2.62 12.86
N SER A 24 24.14 2.82 13.71
CA SER A 24 24.11 2.25 15.06
C SER A 24 23.92 0.73 14.99
N CYS A 25 23.11 0.24 14.05
CA CYS A 25 22.93 -1.18 13.77
C CYS A 25 24.20 -1.84 13.25
N SER A 26 24.92 -1.21 12.33
CA SER A 26 26.21 -1.73 11.87
C SER A 26 27.23 -1.78 13.01
N SER A 27 27.25 -0.75 13.87
CA SER A 27 28.12 -0.75 15.06
C SER A 27 27.76 -1.86 16.06
N LEU A 28 26.46 -2.13 16.24
CA LEU A 28 25.97 -3.23 17.07
C LEU A 28 26.31 -4.58 16.45
N ALA A 29 26.06 -4.79 15.16
CA ALA A 29 26.36 -6.02 14.45
C ALA A 29 27.86 -6.35 14.52
N ASN A 30 28.73 -5.35 14.32
CA ASN A 30 30.17 -5.51 14.49
C ASN A 30 30.56 -5.90 15.92
N ALA A 31 29.91 -5.30 16.93
CA ALA A 31 30.14 -5.64 18.33
C ALA A 31 29.61 -7.04 18.70
N LEU A 32 28.51 -7.48 18.09
CA LEU A 32 27.97 -8.83 18.27
C LEU A 32 28.82 -9.88 17.56
N GLN A 33 29.44 -9.54 16.43
CA GLN A 33 30.30 -10.43 15.69
C GLN A 33 31.57 -10.82 16.46
N SER A 34 32.07 -9.94 17.35
CA SER A 34 33.20 -10.29 18.22
C SER A 34 32.88 -11.34 19.29
N ASN A 35 31.60 -11.55 19.63
CA ASN A 35 31.20 -12.53 20.65
C ASN A 35 29.79 -13.11 20.39
N PRO A 36 29.63 -13.96 19.35
CA PRO A 36 28.32 -14.35 18.84
C PRO A 36 27.63 -15.49 19.63
N SER A 37 28.32 -16.10 20.60
CA SER A 37 27.92 -17.38 21.22
C SER A 37 26.94 -17.25 22.39
N HIS A 38 26.72 -16.05 22.91
CA HIS A 38 25.93 -15.85 24.12
C HIS A 38 24.51 -15.33 23.86
N LEU A 39 24.32 -14.52 22.80
CA LEU A 39 23.04 -13.87 22.54
C LEU A 39 22.04 -14.84 21.93
N GLN A 40 20.89 -15.01 22.60
CA GLN A 40 19.79 -15.88 22.18
C GLN A 40 18.56 -15.10 21.67
N GLU A 41 18.34 -13.87 22.16
CA GLU A 41 17.24 -13.02 21.72
C GLU A 41 17.74 -11.62 21.37
N LEU A 42 17.41 -11.17 20.15
CA LEU A 42 17.70 -9.84 19.65
C LEU A 42 16.41 -9.19 19.17
N GLU A 43 16.01 -8.12 19.82
CA GLU A 43 14.77 -7.40 19.54
C GLU A 43 15.11 -5.95 19.16
N LEU A 44 14.99 -5.64 17.88
CA LEU A 44 15.31 -4.33 17.29
C LEU A 44 14.08 -3.65 16.68
N SER A 45 12.87 -4.12 16.97
CA SER A 45 11.64 -3.58 16.40
C SER A 45 11.49 -2.07 16.65
N TYR A 46 10.80 -1.39 15.74
CA TYR A 46 10.55 0.04 15.77
C TYR A 46 11.81 0.91 15.72
N ASN A 47 12.80 0.47 14.94
CA ASN A 47 13.97 1.27 14.59
C ASN A 47 14.10 1.34 13.06
N GLU A 48 14.46 2.50 12.51
CA GLU A 48 14.52 2.72 11.06
C GLU A 48 15.82 2.12 10.47
N LEU A 49 15.96 0.80 10.56
CA LEU A 49 17.18 0.06 10.19
C LEU A 49 17.45 0.12 8.68
N GLN A 50 16.40 -0.06 7.86
CA GLN A 50 16.50 -0.23 6.40
C GLN A 50 17.28 -1.50 6.00
N ASP A 51 17.34 -1.79 4.70
CA ASP A 51 17.94 -3.04 4.20
C ASP A 51 19.45 -3.15 4.47
N THR A 52 20.19 -2.04 4.36
CA THR A 52 21.66 -2.01 4.54
C THR A 52 22.11 -2.38 5.95
N ALA A 53 21.31 -2.03 6.97
CA ALA A 53 21.57 -2.43 8.34
C ALA A 53 21.33 -3.93 8.56
N VAL A 54 20.33 -4.51 7.91
CA VAL A 54 20.04 -5.95 7.95
C VAL A 54 21.15 -6.74 7.26
N GLU A 55 21.69 -6.25 6.15
CA GLU A 55 22.87 -6.85 5.51
C GLU A 55 24.06 -6.92 6.48
N THR A 56 24.30 -5.86 7.27
CA THR A 56 25.37 -5.91 8.29
C THR A 56 25.02 -6.88 9.41
N LEU A 57 23.76 -6.90 9.86
CA LEU A 57 23.28 -7.87 10.86
C LEU A 57 23.43 -9.32 10.38
N CYS A 58 23.25 -9.57 9.09
CA CYS A 58 23.44 -10.88 8.47
C CYS A 58 24.88 -11.39 8.60
N GLN A 59 25.88 -10.50 8.60
CA GLN A 59 27.28 -10.89 8.86
C GLN A 59 27.47 -11.44 10.29
N PHE A 60 26.72 -10.91 11.25
CA PHE A 60 26.67 -11.46 12.61
C PHE A 60 25.91 -12.80 12.65
N LEU A 61 24.77 -12.91 11.97
CA LEU A 61 23.98 -14.16 11.92
C LEU A 61 24.76 -15.32 11.30
N GLN A 62 25.63 -15.02 10.34
CA GLN A 62 26.52 -16.00 9.71
C GLN A 62 27.72 -16.40 10.58
N ALA A 63 28.05 -15.62 11.61
CA ALA A 63 29.23 -15.85 12.44
C ALA A 63 29.26 -17.30 13.01
N PRO A 64 30.46 -17.90 13.13
CA PRO A 64 30.61 -19.21 13.76
C PRO A 64 30.06 -19.17 15.19
N LEU A 65 29.37 -20.23 15.60
CA LEU A 65 28.80 -20.36 16.95
C LEU A 65 27.71 -19.33 17.31
N CYS A 66 27.13 -18.61 16.34
CA CYS A 66 25.97 -17.73 16.61
C CYS A 66 24.85 -18.53 17.28
N ALA A 67 24.47 -18.13 18.50
CA ALA A 67 23.47 -18.82 19.31
C ALA A 67 22.08 -18.16 19.27
N LEU A 68 21.88 -17.21 18.36
CA LEU A 68 20.64 -16.44 18.28
C LEU A 68 19.46 -17.32 17.89
N GLN A 69 18.39 -17.30 18.68
CA GLN A 69 17.17 -18.09 18.49
C GLN A 69 15.95 -17.22 18.15
N ILE A 70 15.89 -15.99 18.66
CA ILE A 70 14.75 -15.09 18.50
C ILE A 70 15.24 -13.78 17.88
N LEU A 71 14.64 -13.40 16.75
CA LEU A 71 14.94 -12.15 16.05
C LEU A 71 13.66 -11.34 15.82
N GLY A 72 13.60 -10.15 16.43
CA GLY A 72 12.54 -9.18 16.25
C GLY A 72 12.99 -7.99 15.42
N LEU A 73 12.34 -7.79 14.27
CA LEU A 73 12.63 -6.72 13.31
C LEU A 73 11.34 -6.06 12.81
N ARG A 74 10.33 -5.98 13.68
CA ARG A 74 9.03 -5.40 13.33
C ARG A 74 9.16 -3.89 13.13
N TYR A 75 8.53 -3.35 12.08
CA TYR A 75 8.58 -1.91 11.76
C TYR A 75 10.04 -1.41 11.69
N CYS A 76 10.83 -2.03 10.82
CA CYS A 76 12.24 -1.70 10.62
C CYS A 76 12.57 -1.11 9.23
N ARG A 77 11.53 -0.84 8.43
CA ARG A 77 11.63 -0.38 7.02
C ARG A 77 12.34 -1.39 6.11
N LEU A 78 12.04 -2.66 6.32
CA LEU A 78 12.62 -3.74 5.53
C LEU A 78 11.82 -3.96 4.25
N THR A 79 12.51 -4.34 3.18
CA THR A 79 11.92 -4.74 1.90
C THR A 79 12.24 -6.21 1.57
N ALA A 80 11.89 -6.66 0.37
CA ALA A 80 12.28 -7.97 -0.14
C ALA A 80 13.80 -8.20 -0.12
N LEU A 81 14.63 -7.14 -0.22
CA LEU A 81 16.09 -7.26 -0.15
C LEU A 81 16.56 -7.79 1.21
N SER A 82 15.99 -7.28 2.30
CA SER A 82 16.24 -7.80 3.64
C SER A 82 15.83 -9.27 3.78
N CYS A 83 14.72 -9.68 3.17
CA CYS A 83 14.31 -11.08 3.17
C CYS A 83 15.31 -11.98 2.47
N THR A 84 15.84 -11.56 1.30
CA THR A 84 16.90 -12.29 0.59
C THR A 84 18.15 -12.41 1.47
N ALA A 85 18.59 -11.30 2.08
CA ALA A 85 19.75 -11.29 2.96
C ALA A 85 19.56 -12.24 4.14
N LEU A 86 18.42 -12.15 4.84
CA LEU A 86 18.08 -13.03 5.96
C LEU A 86 17.99 -14.50 5.53
N ALA A 87 17.30 -14.82 4.45
CA ALA A 87 17.18 -16.19 3.95
C ALA A 87 18.54 -16.82 3.64
N SER A 88 19.50 -16.01 3.14
CA SER A 88 20.87 -16.45 2.86
C SER A 88 21.74 -16.59 4.12
N ALA A 89 21.45 -15.82 5.16
CA ALA A 89 22.27 -15.72 6.37
C ALA A 89 21.83 -16.70 7.47
N LEU A 90 20.54 -17.01 7.54
CA LEU A 90 19.97 -17.85 8.58
C LEU A 90 20.29 -19.33 8.36
N LYS A 91 20.75 -19.99 9.43
CA LYS A 91 20.96 -21.43 9.45
C LYS A 91 19.67 -22.13 9.91
N PRO A 92 19.29 -23.29 9.34
CA PRO A 92 18.00 -23.92 9.60
C PRO A 92 17.70 -24.21 11.08
N SER A 93 18.70 -24.60 11.86
CA SER A 93 18.57 -24.91 13.30
C SER A 93 18.91 -23.75 14.23
N GLN A 94 19.14 -22.55 13.70
CA GLN A 94 19.56 -21.40 14.50
C GLN A 94 18.35 -20.63 15.06
N ILE A 95 17.39 -20.25 14.21
CA ILE A 95 16.26 -19.40 14.60
C ILE A 95 14.99 -20.22 14.84
N THR A 96 14.35 -19.98 15.98
CA THR A 96 13.05 -20.56 16.36
C THR A 96 11.91 -19.54 16.26
N ALA A 97 12.19 -18.23 16.32
CA ALA A 97 11.19 -17.19 16.18
C ALA A 97 11.70 -15.98 15.38
N LEU A 98 10.92 -15.59 14.37
CA LEU A 98 11.20 -14.44 13.51
C LEU A 98 9.96 -13.54 13.40
N ASP A 99 10.12 -12.27 13.76
CA ASP A 99 9.08 -11.25 13.61
C ASP A 99 9.53 -10.17 12.61
N LEU A 100 8.89 -10.14 11.44
CA LEU A 100 9.13 -9.16 10.38
C LEU A 100 7.90 -8.27 10.15
N SER A 101 6.95 -8.24 11.09
CA SER A 101 5.69 -7.54 10.94
C SER A 101 5.86 -6.03 10.67
N ASP A 102 4.84 -5.41 10.09
CA ASP A 102 4.80 -3.97 9.78
C ASP A 102 6.01 -3.50 8.93
N ASN A 103 6.53 -4.36 8.03
CA ASN A 103 7.52 -4.03 6.98
C ASN A 103 6.94 -4.29 5.59
N VAL A 104 7.34 -3.55 4.55
CA VAL A 104 6.77 -3.69 3.21
C VAL A 104 7.54 -4.76 2.42
N LEU A 105 7.30 -6.03 2.76
CA LEU A 105 8.03 -7.17 2.18
C LEU A 105 7.44 -7.62 0.84
N LEU A 106 6.11 -7.47 0.68
CA LEU A 106 5.33 -7.98 -0.45
C LEU A 106 5.48 -9.51 -0.61
N ASP A 107 4.83 -10.07 -1.64
CA ASP A 107 4.91 -11.52 -1.92
C ASP A 107 6.34 -11.94 -2.28
N SER A 108 7.04 -11.13 -3.07
CA SER A 108 8.42 -11.40 -3.47
C SER A 108 9.37 -11.55 -2.29
N GLY A 109 9.24 -10.75 -1.23
CA GLY A 109 10.04 -10.90 -0.02
C GLY A 109 9.75 -12.21 0.73
N VAL A 110 8.49 -12.64 0.77
CA VAL A 110 8.14 -13.89 1.46
C VAL A 110 8.55 -15.12 0.65
N GLU A 111 8.51 -15.07 -0.67
CA GLU A 111 9.06 -16.10 -1.54
C GLU A 111 10.55 -16.36 -1.26
N GLN A 112 11.34 -15.31 -1.00
CA GLN A 112 12.75 -15.47 -0.62
C GLN A 112 12.90 -16.19 0.73
N LEU A 113 12.05 -15.87 1.71
CA LEU A 113 12.02 -16.59 2.99
C LEU A 113 11.56 -18.05 2.84
N CYS A 114 10.71 -18.35 1.85
CA CYS A 114 10.24 -19.72 1.59
C CYS A 114 11.40 -20.67 1.25
N ALA A 115 12.40 -20.20 0.51
CA ALA A 115 13.59 -21.01 0.22
C ALA A 115 14.33 -21.44 1.51
N PHE A 116 14.43 -20.55 2.49
CA PHE A 116 14.97 -20.88 3.81
C PHE A 116 14.06 -21.86 4.57
N LEU A 117 12.75 -21.63 4.58
CA LEU A 117 11.78 -22.49 5.26
C LEU A 117 11.72 -23.91 4.69
N GLN A 118 12.03 -24.08 3.40
CA GLN A 118 12.12 -25.38 2.72
C GLN A 118 13.42 -26.13 3.02
N THR A 119 14.42 -25.47 3.60
CA THR A 119 15.70 -26.11 3.89
C THR A 119 15.51 -27.22 4.92
N PRO A 120 16.04 -28.45 4.68
CA PRO A 120 15.92 -29.55 5.62
C PRO A 120 16.48 -29.19 7.01
N GLY A 121 15.74 -29.54 8.06
CA GLY A 121 16.13 -29.23 9.44
C GLY A 121 15.86 -27.79 9.85
N CYS A 122 14.99 -27.06 9.13
CA CYS A 122 14.48 -25.78 9.59
C CYS A 122 13.64 -25.99 10.87
N GLU A 123 14.07 -25.39 11.97
CA GLU A 123 13.40 -25.50 13.28
C GLU A 123 12.57 -24.27 13.64
N LEU A 124 12.28 -23.40 12.67
CA LEU A 124 11.47 -22.20 12.89
C LEU A 124 10.09 -22.61 13.42
N GLN A 125 9.68 -22.01 14.53
CA GLN A 125 8.40 -22.31 15.19
C GLN A 125 7.43 -21.14 15.08
N THR A 126 7.92 -19.90 15.08
CA THR A 126 7.12 -18.69 15.03
C THR A 126 7.56 -17.82 13.87
N LEU A 127 6.62 -17.50 12.98
CA LEU A 127 6.80 -16.48 11.95
C LEU A 127 5.66 -15.47 12.03
N ARG A 128 6.01 -14.20 12.15
CA ARG A 128 5.05 -13.10 12.11
C ARG A 128 5.31 -12.19 10.93
N LEU A 129 4.30 -12.07 10.08
CA LEU A 129 4.27 -11.29 8.84
C LEU A 129 3.02 -10.40 8.81
N SER A 130 2.62 -9.88 9.98
CA SER A 130 1.45 -9.02 10.08
C SER A 130 1.70 -7.71 9.35
N ARG A 131 0.78 -7.26 8.49
CA ARG A 131 0.91 -6.02 7.69
C ARG A 131 2.21 -5.98 6.89
N CYS A 132 2.46 -7.03 6.11
CA CYS A 132 3.63 -7.13 5.24
C CYS A 132 3.33 -6.89 3.75
N GLY A 133 2.07 -6.63 3.39
CA GLY A 133 1.65 -6.43 2.01
C GLY A 133 1.49 -7.74 1.23
N LEU A 134 1.20 -8.83 1.94
CA LEU A 134 0.99 -10.15 1.36
C LEU A 134 -0.35 -10.27 0.64
N THR A 135 -0.35 -11.03 -0.47
CA THR A 135 -1.54 -11.50 -1.18
C THR A 135 -1.66 -13.02 -1.11
N ASP A 136 -2.65 -13.58 -1.81
CA ASP A 136 -2.83 -15.02 -1.94
C ASP A 136 -1.61 -15.73 -2.54
N LEU A 137 -0.83 -15.06 -3.42
CA LEU A 137 0.37 -15.64 -4.03
C LEU A 137 1.46 -15.91 -3.00
N GLY A 138 1.81 -14.92 -2.19
CA GLY A 138 2.82 -15.07 -1.15
C GLY A 138 2.39 -16.07 -0.06
N VAL A 139 1.10 -16.09 0.29
CA VAL A 139 0.56 -17.08 1.25
C VAL A 139 0.57 -18.49 0.67
N SER A 140 0.29 -18.65 -0.62
CA SER A 140 0.43 -19.92 -1.32
C SER A 140 1.87 -20.44 -1.27
N ALA A 141 2.86 -19.60 -1.62
CA ALA A 141 4.27 -19.97 -1.58
C ALA A 141 4.69 -20.36 -0.15
N LEU A 142 4.28 -19.58 0.85
CA LEU A 142 4.52 -19.87 2.26
C LEU A 142 3.90 -21.20 2.68
N THR A 143 2.67 -21.48 2.27
CA THR A 143 1.99 -22.75 2.58
C THR A 143 2.78 -23.93 2.05
N SER A 144 3.21 -23.89 0.77
CA SER A 144 4.01 -24.97 0.17
C SER A 144 5.37 -25.14 0.87
N ALA A 145 5.97 -24.05 1.35
CA ALA A 145 7.19 -24.12 2.15
C ALA A 145 6.95 -24.80 3.51
N LEU A 146 5.86 -24.46 4.20
CA LEU A 146 5.48 -25.07 5.48
C LEU A 146 5.13 -26.57 5.35
N GLU A 147 4.53 -26.97 4.23
CA GLU A 147 4.25 -28.38 3.93
C GLU A 147 5.52 -29.22 3.78
N SER A 148 6.64 -28.60 3.41
CA SER A 148 7.93 -29.27 3.31
C SER A 148 8.55 -29.58 4.68
N ASN A 149 8.19 -28.81 5.72
CA ASN A 149 8.68 -28.97 7.10
C ASN A 149 7.55 -28.83 8.15
N PRO A 150 6.54 -29.73 8.16
CA PRO A 150 5.27 -29.52 8.89
C PRO A 150 5.36 -29.73 10.41
N SER A 151 6.40 -30.39 10.91
CA SER A 151 6.45 -30.94 12.28
C SER A 151 6.85 -29.97 13.39
N HIS A 152 7.42 -28.80 13.05
CA HIS A 152 8.01 -27.87 14.03
C HIS A 152 7.23 -26.58 14.19
N PHE A 153 6.51 -26.16 13.15
CA PHE A 153 5.90 -24.84 13.08
C PHE A 153 4.66 -24.72 13.97
N ARG A 154 4.58 -23.66 14.79
CA ARG A 154 3.58 -23.49 15.86
C ARG A 154 2.75 -22.22 15.72
N VAL A 155 3.34 -21.10 15.31
CA VAL A 155 2.69 -19.79 15.32
C VAL A 155 2.85 -19.09 13.99
N LEU A 156 1.73 -18.77 13.37
CA LEU A 156 1.64 -17.99 12.15
C LEU A 156 0.77 -16.75 12.36
N ASP A 157 1.35 -15.57 12.18
CA ASP A 157 0.59 -14.31 12.14
C ASP A 157 0.66 -13.67 10.75
N LEU A 158 -0.47 -13.72 10.04
CA LEU A 158 -0.67 -13.09 8.73
C LEU A 158 -1.64 -11.91 8.81
N SER A 159 -1.95 -11.42 10.02
CA SER A 159 -2.96 -10.38 10.19
C SER A 159 -2.64 -9.08 9.44
N LYS A 160 -3.68 -8.31 9.12
CA LYS A 160 -3.60 -7.01 8.45
C LYS A 160 -2.93 -7.07 7.07
N ASN A 161 -3.04 -8.19 6.37
CA ASN A 161 -2.72 -8.30 4.97
C ASN A 161 -4.04 -8.32 4.17
N PRO A 162 -4.54 -7.16 3.71
CA PRO A 162 -5.85 -7.07 3.07
C PRO A 162 -5.91 -7.80 1.72
N GLY A 163 -4.77 -8.02 1.06
CA GLY A 163 -4.67 -8.79 -0.18
C GLY A 163 -4.79 -10.31 0.00
N LEU A 164 -4.81 -10.82 1.24
CA LEU A 164 -5.11 -12.22 1.53
C LEU A 164 -6.63 -12.42 1.55
N THR A 165 -7.13 -13.18 0.57
CA THR A 165 -8.55 -13.47 0.33
C THR A 165 -8.89 -14.93 0.66
N ASP A 166 -10.12 -15.36 0.32
CA ASP A 166 -10.58 -16.73 0.51
C ASP A 166 -9.74 -17.77 -0.25
N SER A 167 -9.19 -17.41 -1.40
CA SER A 167 -8.33 -18.29 -2.20
C SER A 167 -7.02 -18.64 -1.46
N GLY A 168 -6.35 -17.65 -0.86
CA GLY A 168 -5.13 -17.88 -0.07
C GLY A 168 -5.40 -18.66 1.21
N VAL A 169 -6.54 -18.43 1.87
CA VAL A 169 -6.95 -19.23 3.05
C VAL A 169 -7.24 -20.68 2.70
N THR A 170 -7.78 -20.96 1.51
CA THR A 170 -8.01 -22.33 1.04
C THR A 170 -6.71 -23.15 1.01
N ARG A 171 -5.61 -22.55 0.55
CA ARG A 171 -4.27 -23.17 0.59
C ARG A 171 -3.80 -23.43 2.02
N LEU A 172 -3.91 -22.43 2.91
CA LEU A 172 -3.60 -22.61 4.34
C LEU A 172 -4.42 -23.74 4.97
N CYS A 173 -5.67 -23.91 4.55
CA CYS A 173 -6.53 -24.99 5.02
C CYS A 173 -6.00 -26.37 4.63
N ASP A 174 -5.34 -26.51 3.47
CA ASP A 174 -4.72 -27.78 3.07
C ASP A 174 -3.52 -28.12 3.96
N PHE A 175 -2.70 -27.13 4.33
CA PHE A 175 -1.65 -27.31 5.34
C PHE A 175 -2.24 -27.67 6.73
N LEU A 176 -3.37 -27.06 7.14
CA LEU A 176 -4.04 -27.41 8.38
C LEU A 176 -4.62 -28.83 8.38
N LYS A 177 -5.00 -29.36 7.21
CA LYS A 177 -5.42 -30.76 7.04
C LYS A 177 -4.25 -31.72 7.06
N ASN A 178 -3.00 -31.27 6.97
CA ASN A 178 -1.85 -32.17 7.04
C ASN A 178 -1.72 -32.74 8.47
N PRO A 179 -1.75 -34.07 8.68
CA PRO A 179 -1.71 -34.68 10.01
C PRO A 179 -0.38 -34.46 10.75
N LEU A 180 0.68 -34.08 10.03
CA LEU A 180 1.97 -33.75 10.62
C LEU A 180 2.06 -32.30 11.08
N SER A 181 1.11 -31.44 10.67
CA SER A 181 1.06 -30.05 11.06
C SER A 181 0.89 -29.94 12.57
N ARG A 182 1.71 -29.08 13.19
CA ARG A 182 1.65 -28.79 14.62
C ARG A 182 1.27 -27.35 14.93
N LEU A 183 0.64 -26.67 13.98
CA LEU A 183 0.24 -25.28 14.16
C LEU A 183 -0.69 -25.14 15.37
N GLU A 184 -0.37 -24.19 16.25
CA GLU A 184 -1.09 -23.92 17.49
C GLU A 184 -1.81 -22.58 17.46
N THR A 185 -1.25 -21.59 16.76
CA THR A 185 -1.83 -20.26 16.63
C THR A 185 -1.83 -19.82 15.18
N LEU A 186 -3.01 -19.42 14.69
CA LEU A 186 -3.19 -18.79 13.39
C LEU A 186 -3.92 -17.45 13.56
N SER A 187 -3.32 -16.37 13.06
CA SER A 187 -3.92 -15.04 13.08
C SER A 187 -4.13 -14.52 11.66
N LEU A 188 -5.40 -14.31 11.30
CA LEU A 188 -5.87 -13.77 10.00
C LEU A 188 -6.72 -12.51 10.20
N LYS A 189 -6.55 -11.85 11.35
CA LYS A 189 -7.28 -10.63 11.71
C LYS A 189 -7.07 -9.55 10.65
N SER A 190 -8.12 -8.84 10.26
CA SER A 190 -8.03 -7.74 9.27
C SER A 190 -7.46 -8.16 7.90
N CYS A 191 -7.72 -9.40 7.47
CA CYS A 191 -7.49 -9.85 6.09
C CYS A 191 -8.81 -9.77 5.28
N GLY A 192 -8.72 -9.89 3.96
CA GLY A 192 -9.84 -9.80 3.01
C GLY A 192 -10.72 -11.05 2.95
N LEU A 193 -11.08 -11.60 4.12
CA LEU A 193 -11.79 -12.88 4.23
C LEU A 193 -13.30 -12.69 4.27
N SER A 194 -14.02 -13.61 3.61
CA SER A 194 -15.48 -13.71 3.62
C SER A 194 -15.96 -14.96 4.36
N ASP A 195 -17.27 -15.23 4.32
CA ASP A 195 -17.87 -16.43 4.92
C ASP A 195 -17.29 -17.72 4.33
N LEU A 196 -16.86 -17.69 3.06
CA LEU A 196 -16.24 -18.84 2.39
C LEU A 196 -14.95 -19.30 3.10
N SER A 197 -14.10 -18.36 3.53
CA SER A 197 -12.95 -18.68 4.39
C SER A 197 -13.34 -19.40 5.68
N CYS A 198 -14.46 -18.99 6.30
CA CYS A 198 -14.91 -19.62 7.54
C CYS A 198 -15.37 -21.06 7.30
N GLU A 199 -16.04 -21.34 6.18
CA GLU A 199 -16.43 -22.69 5.78
C GLU A 199 -15.22 -23.58 5.51
N HIS A 200 -14.22 -23.08 4.77
CA HIS A 200 -12.98 -23.80 4.51
C HIS A 200 -12.19 -24.10 5.79
N LEU A 201 -12.05 -23.11 6.68
CA LEU A 201 -11.42 -23.28 7.98
C LEU A 201 -12.19 -24.29 8.84
N ALA A 202 -13.52 -24.21 8.89
CA ALA A 202 -14.34 -25.16 9.63
C ALA A 202 -14.19 -26.59 9.07
N SER A 203 -14.14 -26.73 7.75
CA SER A 203 -13.91 -28.01 7.07
C SER A 203 -12.53 -28.60 7.41
N ALA A 204 -11.47 -27.79 7.34
CA ALA A 204 -10.12 -28.20 7.69
C ALA A 204 -10.02 -28.66 9.16
N LEU A 205 -10.65 -27.92 10.08
CA LEU A 205 -10.72 -28.28 11.50
C LEU A 205 -11.55 -29.54 11.75
N LYS A 206 -12.57 -29.83 10.92
CA LYS A 206 -13.38 -31.07 11.03
C LYS A 206 -12.66 -32.29 10.45
N ALA A 207 -11.86 -32.12 9.40
CA ALA A 207 -11.23 -33.20 8.65
C ALA A 207 -10.25 -34.03 9.49
N HIS A 208 -9.67 -33.43 10.53
CA HIS A 208 -8.80 -34.11 11.47
C HIS A 208 -9.25 -33.80 12.89
N SER A 209 -9.14 -34.76 13.82
CA SER A 209 -9.22 -34.51 15.26
C SER A 209 -8.02 -33.68 15.77
N SER A 210 -7.54 -32.72 14.98
CA SER A 210 -6.28 -31.98 15.16
C SER A 210 -6.33 -31.22 16.48
N PRO A 211 -5.66 -31.72 17.54
CA PRO A 211 -5.74 -31.13 18.87
C PRO A 211 -4.75 -29.97 19.04
N THR A 212 -4.01 -29.60 17.98
CA THR A 212 -2.88 -28.67 18.11
C THR A 212 -3.30 -27.22 17.98
N LEU A 213 -4.23 -26.88 17.08
CA LEU A 213 -4.67 -25.49 16.91
C LEU A 213 -5.49 -25.08 18.14
N LYS A 214 -4.90 -24.18 18.93
CA LYS A 214 -5.46 -23.66 20.19
C LYS A 214 -6.06 -22.28 19.99
N ASP A 215 -5.53 -21.49 19.06
CA ASP A 215 -5.89 -20.08 18.91
C ASP A 215 -6.09 -19.70 17.44
N LEU A 216 -7.28 -19.20 17.11
CA LEU A 216 -7.62 -18.68 15.79
C LEU A 216 -8.15 -17.25 15.93
N ASP A 217 -7.42 -16.26 15.40
CA ASP A 217 -7.83 -14.84 15.41
C ASP A 217 -8.39 -14.40 14.05
N LEU A 218 -9.70 -14.15 14.03
CA LEU A 218 -10.49 -13.72 12.87
C LEU A 218 -11.15 -12.36 13.14
N ARG A 219 -10.57 -11.51 14.01
CA ARG A 219 -11.15 -10.19 14.28
C ARG A 219 -11.11 -9.31 13.04
N LYS A 220 -12.11 -8.44 12.87
CA LYS A 220 -12.14 -7.40 11.82
C LYS A 220 -12.01 -7.96 10.39
N ILE A 221 -12.56 -9.15 10.12
CA ILE A 221 -12.78 -9.65 8.76
C ILE A 221 -14.26 -9.41 8.36
N GLN A 222 -14.57 -9.42 7.07
CA GLN A 222 -15.91 -9.09 6.55
C GLN A 222 -16.78 -10.35 6.47
N VAL A 223 -17.10 -10.93 7.62
CA VAL A 223 -17.89 -12.17 7.72
C VAL A 223 -19.23 -11.93 8.38
N THR A 224 -20.26 -12.65 7.94
CA THR A 224 -21.59 -12.61 8.54
C THR A 224 -21.66 -13.47 9.80
N SER A 225 -22.80 -13.40 10.49
CA SER A 225 -23.09 -14.30 11.60
C SER A 225 -23.20 -15.78 11.17
N ALA A 226 -23.50 -16.05 9.89
CA ALA A 226 -23.65 -17.41 9.38
C ALA A 226 -22.27 -18.09 9.26
N GLY A 227 -21.29 -17.46 8.63
CA GLY A 227 -19.92 -18.01 8.50
C GLY A 227 -19.26 -18.30 9.85
N ILE A 228 -19.42 -17.41 10.84
CA ILE A 228 -18.86 -17.62 12.19
C ILE A 228 -19.59 -18.77 12.94
N ARG A 229 -20.87 -19.03 12.64
CA ARG A 229 -21.63 -20.08 13.33
C ARG A 229 -21.01 -21.45 13.11
N GLU A 230 -20.57 -21.75 11.89
CA GLU A 230 -19.94 -23.03 11.57
C GLU A 230 -18.67 -23.30 12.38
N LEU A 231 -17.85 -22.26 12.56
CA LEU A 231 -16.63 -22.30 13.37
C LEU A 231 -16.94 -22.48 14.87
N ARG A 232 -18.01 -21.85 15.36
CA ARG A 232 -18.45 -21.98 16.77
C ARG A 232 -19.04 -23.35 17.09
N ASP A 233 -19.71 -23.98 16.14
CA ASP A 233 -20.25 -25.33 16.33
C ASP A 233 -19.13 -26.36 16.56
N PHE A 234 -17.94 -26.13 15.96
CA PHE A 234 -16.74 -26.92 16.27
C PHE A 234 -16.21 -26.68 17.69
N GLN A 235 -16.21 -25.43 18.16
CA GLN A 235 -15.75 -25.07 19.52
C GLN A 235 -16.54 -25.77 20.63
N ARG A 236 -17.79 -26.18 20.37
CA ARG A 236 -18.67 -26.84 21.36
C ARG A 236 -18.44 -28.35 21.50
N LYS A 237 -17.57 -28.97 20.70
CA LYS A 237 -17.28 -30.40 20.79
C LYS A 237 -16.45 -30.73 22.05
N PRO A 238 -16.86 -31.72 22.87
CA PRO A 238 -16.12 -32.11 24.06
C PRO A 238 -14.70 -32.60 23.70
N GLY A 239 -13.69 -32.07 24.38
CA GLY A 239 -12.27 -32.44 24.21
C GLY A 239 -11.42 -31.47 23.36
N HIS A 240 -12.03 -30.50 22.66
CA HIS A 240 -11.29 -29.50 21.86
C HIS A 240 -11.24 -28.15 22.59
N ARG A 241 -10.05 -27.54 22.71
CA ARG A 241 -9.82 -26.22 23.35
C ARG A 241 -9.43 -25.14 22.32
N LEU A 242 -10.18 -25.04 21.23
CA LEU A 242 -9.96 -23.99 20.23
C LEU A 242 -10.58 -22.67 20.70
N ARG A 243 -9.76 -21.62 20.84
CA ARG A 243 -10.19 -20.25 21.13
C ARG A 243 -10.29 -19.48 19.82
N ILE A 244 -11.52 -19.26 19.37
CA ILE A 244 -11.80 -18.42 18.20
C ILE A 244 -12.08 -17.01 18.68
N THR A 245 -11.25 -16.05 18.26
CA THR A 245 -11.46 -14.63 18.54
C THR A 245 -12.04 -13.97 17.31
N SER A 246 -13.32 -13.63 17.34
CA SER A 246 -14.00 -12.87 16.28
C SER A 246 -14.87 -11.77 16.89
N ARG A 247 -15.03 -10.65 16.17
CA ARG A 247 -16.06 -9.65 16.48
C ARG A 247 -17.09 -9.73 15.36
N ILE A 248 -18.30 -10.16 15.68
CA ILE A 248 -19.44 -10.05 14.77
C ILE A 248 -19.65 -8.55 14.54
N LEU A 249 -19.61 -8.11 13.28
CA LEU A 249 -20.14 -6.80 12.93
C LEU A 249 -21.65 -6.91 13.14
N ASN A 250 -22.15 -6.45 14.28
CA ASN A 250 -23.59 -6.28 14.48
C ASN A 250 -24.05 -5.21 13.49
N THR A 251 -24.60 -5.63 12.35
CA THR A 251 -25.55 -4.82 11.59
C THR A 251 -26.77 -4.62 12.48
N VAL A 252 -26.81 -3.50 13.20
CA VAL A 252 -28.01 -3.07 13.90
C VAL A 252 -28.97 -2.52 12.84
N HIS A 253 -29.80 -3.40 12.27
CA HIS A 253 -31.10 -2.99 11.75
C HIS A 253 -31.98 -2.60 12.93
N SER A 254 -32.17 -1.29 13.11
CA SER A 254 -33.34 -0.79 13.84
C SER A 254 -34.46 -0.61 12.83
N THR A 255 -35.48 -1.43 12.99
CA THR A 255 -36.71 -1.47 12.20
C THR A 255 -37.55 -0.21 12.40
N ARG A 256 -38.06 0.36 11.31
CA ARG A 256 -39.40 0.94 11.30
C ARG A 256 -40.05 0.75 9.93
N THR A 257 -41.21 0.12 9.99
CA THR A 257 -42.12 -0.40 8.97
C THR A 257 -42.91 0.67 8.21
N GLU A 258 -43.19 0.40 6.93
CA GLU A 258 -44.45 0.62 6.17
C GLU A 258 -44.22 0.02 4.74
N SER A 259 -44.73 -1.19 4.42
CA SER A 259 -45.90 -1.50 3.52
C SER A 259 -45.84 -0.82 2.13
N GLU A 260 -45.91 -1.43 0.94
CA GLU A 260 -46.37 -2.74 0.38
C GLU A 260 -45.82 -2.84 -1.11
N PRO A 261 -46.16 -3.81 -2.01
CA PRO A 261 -45.17 -4.58 -2.79
C PRO A 261 -45.12 -4.39 -4.34
N GLN A 262 -44.08 -5.01 -4.95
CA GLN A 262 -43.87 -5.48 -6.36
C GLN A 262 -42.85 -4.69 -7.23
N PRO A 263 -42.23 -5.31 -8.28
CA PRO A 263 -41.74 -6.69 -8.43
C PRO A 263 -40.26 -6.75 -8.93
N GLU A 264 -39.73 -7.97 -8.91
CA GLU A 264 -38.46 -8.50 -9.43
C GLU A 264 -37.69 -7.66 -10.49
N ALA A 265 -36.45 -7.29 -10.16
CA ALA A 265 -35.39 -7.00 -11.13
C ALA A 265 -34.10 -7.66 -10.67
N SER A 266 -33.51 -8.42 -11.60
CA SER A 266 -32.38 -9.32 -11.49
C SER A 266 -31.07 -8.66 -11.02
N HIS A 267 -30.38 -9.38 -10.15
CA HIS A 267 -28.94 -9.37 -9.83
C HIS A 267 -28.02 -8.41 -10.59
N CYS A 268 -27.28 -7.59 -9.85
CA CYS A 268 -25.84 -7.37 -10.05
C CYS A 268 -25.21 -7.21 -8.66
N GLU A 269 -24.53 -8.26 -8.19
CA GLU A 269 -23.66 -8.21 -7.01
C GLU A 269 -22.34 -7.52 -7.42
N GLU A 270 -21.88 -6.56 -6.62
CA GLU A 270 -20.57 -5.92 -6.80
C GLU A 270 -19.46 -6.89 -6.35
N GLU A 271 -18.67 -7.39 -7.31
CA GLU A 271 -17.54 -8.32 -7.10
C GLU A 271 -16.17 -7.62 -6.91
N PRO A 272 -15.17 -8.30 -6.29
CA PRO A 272 -13.94 -7.70 -5.76
C PRO A 272 -12.93 -7.31 -6.84
N VAL A 273 -12.29 -6.14 -6.65
CA VAL A 273 -11.34 -5.52 -7.59
C VAL A 273 -9.93 -6.13 -7.45
N PRO A 274 -9.29 -6.66 -8.53
CA PRO A 274 -7.89 -7.11 -8.52
C PRO A 274 -6.90 -5.94 -8.44
N TYR A 275 -5.80 -6.12 -7.70
CA TYR A 275 -4.67 -5.17 -7.66
C TYR A 275 -3.65 -5.51 -8.77
N PRO A 276 -3.14 -4.53 -9.53
CA PRO A 276 -2.12 -4.76 -10.55
C PRO A 276 -0.75 -5.10 -9.98
N GLU A 277 0.00 -5.92 -10.73
CA GLU A 277 1.44 -6.06 -10.55
C GLU A 277 2.13 -4.81 -11.11
N MET A 278 2.87 -4.08 -10.27
CA MET A 278 3.65 -2.91 -10.71
C MET A 278 5.10 -3.33 -10.95
N THR A 279 5.63 -3.05 -12.14
CA THR A 279 7.04 -3.21 -12.48
C THR A 279 7.64 -1.84 -12.76
N SER A 280 8.86 -1.60 -12.28
CA SER A 280 9.57 -0.34 -12.55
C SER A 280 10.93 -0.60 -13.15
N GLU A 281 11.12 -0.15 -14.39
CA GLU A 281 12.42 -0.08 -15.05
C GLU A 281 12.71 1.38 -15.41
N SER A 282 13.88 1.88 -15.02
CA SER A 282 14.48 3.09 -15.61
C SER A 282 13.65 4.39 -15.55
N GLY A 283 12.74 4.54 -14.58
CA GLY A 283 11.91 5.75 -14.43
C GLY A 283 10.55 5.71 -15.13
N ASN A 284 10.27 4.67 -15.94
CA ASN A 284 8.94 4.46 -16.52
C ASN A 284 8.14 3.45 -15.69
N LEU A 285 6.95 3.86 -15.24
CA LEU A 285 6.01 3.01 -14.51
C LEU A 285 5.22 2.17 -15.51
N SER A 286 5.48 0.86 -15.53
CA SER A 286 4.64 -0.12 -16.21
C SER A 286 3.73 -0.82 -15.21
N TYR A 287 2.46 -0.95 -15.59
CA TYR A 287 1.44 -1.61 -14.82
C TYR A 287 0.97 -2.84 -15.59
N ARG A 288 1.00 -4.00 -14.94
CA ARG A 288 0.43 -5.24 -15.46
C ARG A 288 -0.86 -5.56 -14.70
N PHE A 289 -1.92 -5.78 -15.46
CA PHE A 289 -3.28 -5.98 -14.97
C PHE A 289 -3.82 -7.28 -15.51
N ARG A 290 -4.32 -8.13 -14.62
CA ARG A 290 -5.09 -9.31 -14.99
C ARG A 290 -6.55 -9.11 -14.63
N CYS A 291 -7.40 -9.15 -15.64
CA CYS A 291 -8.85 -9.09 -15.51
C CYS A 291 -9.37 -10.54 -15.63
N PRO A 292 -9.83 -11.19 -14.55
CA PRO A 292 -10.14 -12.62 -14.54
C PRO A 292 -11.47 -13.00 -15.20
N SER A 293 -12.33 -12.01 -15.48
CA SER A 293 -13.68 -12.21 -16.01
C SER A 293 -14.14 -10.97 -16.76
N SER A 294 -15.26 -11.08 -17.48
CA SER A 294 -15.94 -9.91 -18.02
C SER A 294 -16.29 -8.91 -16.92
N GLY A 295 -16.07 -7.62 -17.15
CA GLY A 295 -16.36 -6.59 -16.16
C GLY A 295 -15.56 -5.31 -16.36
N ALA A 296 -15.78 -4.33 -15.47
CA ALA A 296 -15.05 -3.07 -15.45
C ALA A 296 -14.00 -3.08 -14.33
N PHE A 297 -12.73 -2.91 -14.69
CA PHE A 297 -11.58 -3.01 -13.80
C PHE A 297 -10.86 -1.69 -13.71
N ARG A 298 -10.78 -1.11 -12.51
CA ARG A 298 -10.18 0.21 -12.27
C ARG A 298 -8.81 0.08 -11.60
N CYS A 299 -7.80 0.70 -12.21
CA CYS A 299 -6.53 0.94 -11.56
C CYS A 299 -6.69 1.91 -10.39
N SER A 300 -6.37 1.47 -9.16
CA SER A 300 -6.39 2.33 -7.98
C SER A 300 -5.34 3.44 -8.02
N SER A 301 -4.24 3.24 -8.77
CA SER A 301 -3.09 4.15 -8.83
C SER A 301 -3.27 5.27 -9.85
N THR A 302 -3.70 4.93 -11.08
CA THR A 302 -3.88 5.89 -12.19
C THR A 302 -5.33 6.29 -12.40
N GLY A 303 -6.30 5.52 -11.88
CA GLY A 303 -7.72 5.72 -12.12
C GLY A 303 -8.23 5.14 -13.44
N LEU A 304 -7.35 4.73 -14.36
CA LEU A 304 -7.68 4.14 -15.66
C LEU A 304 -8.59 2.91 -15.47
N VAL A 305 -9.66 2.82 -16.26
CA VAL A 305 -10.61 1.69 -16.22
C VAL A 305 -10.60 0.95 -17.54
N PHE A 306 -10.59 -0.38 -17.46
CA PHE A 306 -10.73 -1.30 -18.58
C PHE A 306 -12.06 -2.02 -18.47
N VAL A 307 -12.91 -1.96 -19.49
CA VAL A 307 -14.09 -2.81 -19.59
C VAL A 307 -13.75 -3.97 -20.51
N VAL A 308 -13.78 -5.18 -19.97
CA VAL A 308 -13.38 -6.39 -20.67
C VAL A 308 -14.56 -7.34 -20.82
N SER A 309 -14.58 -8.08 -21.91
CA SER A 309 -15.62 -9.07 -22.24
C SER A 309 -15.25 -10.50 -21.83
N GLN A 310 -13.96 -10.76 -21.57
CA GLN A 310 -13.42 -12.05 -21.18
C GLN A 310 -12.14 -11.87 -20.34
N GLU A 311 -11.60 -12.98 -19.82
CA GLU A 311 -10.32 -12.96 -19.12
C GLU A 311 -9.22 -12.38 -20.02
N VAL A 312 -8.46 -11.41 -19.51
CA VAL A 312 -7.35 -10.81 -20.26
C VAL A 312 -6.26 -10.32 -19.33
N GLU A 313 -5.02 -10.48 -19.76
CA GLU A 313 -3.86 -9.81 -19.18
C GLU A 313 -3.45 -8.66 -20.10
N LEU A 314 -3.33 -7.47 -19.54
CA LEU A 314 -2.91 -6.27 -20.24
C LEU A 314 -1.79 -5.59 -19.49
N GLN A 315 -0.96 -4.87 -20.22
CA GLN A 315 0.10 -4.04 -19.68
C GLN A 315 -0.09 -2.62 -20.18
N TYR A 316 0.21 -1.63 -19.36
CA TYR A 316 0.30 -0.25 -19.86
C TYR A 316 1.33 0.55 -19.09
N ARG A 317 1.77 1.65 -19.69
CA ARG A 317 2.64 2.64 -19.04
C ARG A 317 2.17 4.05 -19.36
N THR A 318 2.57 5.01 -18.55
CA THR A 318 2.40 6.42 -18.89
C THR A 318 3.60 6.87 -19.73
N VAL A 319 3.33 7.49 -20.88
CA VAL A 319 4.34 8.02 -21.80
C VAL A 319 4.20 9.53 -21.92
N GLN A 320 5.23 10.20 -22.43
CA GLN A 320 5.25 11.64 -22.58
C GLN A 320 4.49 12.08 -23.84
N TRP A 321 3.71 13.15 -23.74
CA TRP A 321 3.09 13.78 -24.90
C TRP A 321 4.12 14.38 -25.85
N ASP A 322 3.94 14.15 -27.15
CA ASP A 322 4.56 14.97 -28.19
C ASP A 322 3.61 16.10 -28.59
N GLU A 323 3.81 17.28 -28.01
CA GLU A 323 2.97 18.46 -28.24
C GLU A 323 2.98 18.95 -29.69
N ALA A 324 4.04 18.66 -30.45
CA ALA A 324 4.11 19.07 -31.85
C ALA A 324 3.01 18.43 -32.69
N LEU A 325 2.59 17.21 -32.34
CA LEU A 325 1.49 16.50 -33.00
C LEU A 325 0.15 17.21 -32.75
N LEU A 326 -0.09 17.60 -31.50
CA LEU A 326 -1.34 18.25 -31.08
C LEU A 326 -1.47 19.72 -31.55
N GLN A 327 -0.34 20.43 -31.72
CA GLN A 327 -0.35 21.82 -32.19
C GLN A 327 -1.01 21.96 -33.57
N SER A 328 -0.82 20.97 -34.45
CA SER A 328 -1.40 20.98 -35.79
C SER A 328 -2.94 20.86 -35.79
N SER A 329 -3.50 20.25 -34.75
CA SER A 329 -4.93 20.03 -34.56
C SER A 329 -5.58 21.06 -33.61
N GLY A 330 -4.80 22.01 -33.08
CA GLY A 330 -5.29 23.04 -32.16
C GLY A 330 -5.71 22.50 -30.79
N ARG A 331 -5.16 21.35 -30.39
CA ARG A 331 -5.49 20.67 -29.13
C ARG A 331 -4.32 20.70 -28.16
N THR A 332 -4.61 20.47 -26.90
CA THR A 332 -3.63 20.30 -25.83
C THR A 332 -3.95 19.05 -25.00
N PRO A 333 -2.95 18.48 -24.32
CA PRO A 333 -3.18 17.42 -23.35
C PRO A 333 -4.21 17.82 -22.28
N ALA A 334 -5.13 16.91 -21.96
CA ALA A 334 -6.10 17.07 -20.88
C ALA A 334 -6.01 15.92 -19.85
N GLY A 335 -4.97 15.10 -19.96
CA GLY A 335 -4.62 14.04 -19.02
C GLY A 335 -3.38 13.25 -19.46
N PRO A 336 -3.01 12.20 -18.72
CA PRO A 336 -1.85 11.38 -19.07
C PRO A 336 -2.04 10.65 -20.40
N LEU A 337 -0.94 10.42 -21.12
CA LEU A 337 -0.89 9.54 -22.29
C LEU A 337 -0.54 8.12 -21.83
N TYR A 338 -1.38 7.14 -22.16
CA TYR A 338 -1.19 5.74 -21.79
C TYR A 338 -0.84 4.92 -23.02
N ASP A 339 0.34 4.32 -23.00
CA ASP A 339 0.73 3.28 -23.96
C ASP A 339 0.23 1.93 -23.43
N ILE A 340 -0.77 1.37 -24.09
CA ILE A 340 -1.51 0.18 -23.67
C ILE A 340 -1.18 -0.98 -24.62
N GLU A 341 -0.72 -2.08 -24.04
CA GLU A 341 -0.41 -3.34 -24.71
C GLU A 341 -1.41 -4.41 -24.24
N CYS A 342 -2.15 -5.00 -25.19
CA CYS A 342 -3.11 -6.07 -24.92
C CYS A 342 -3.05 -7.11 -26.03
N SER A 343 -2.93 -8.39 -25.66
CA SER A 343 -2.73 -9.51 -26.59
C SER A 343 -4.01 -10.01 -27.26
N GLU A 344 -5.18 -9.61 -26.75
CA GLU A 344 -6.49 -10.05 -27.22
C GLU A 344 -7.46 -8.87 -27.39
N GLU A 345 -8.45 -9.00 -28.29
CA GLU A 345 -9.56 -8.03 -28.45
C GLU A 345 -10.58 -8.09 -27.29
N ALA A 346 -10.13 -8.49 -26.10
CA ALA A 346 -10.97 -8.70 -24.93
C ALA A 346 -11.39 -7.39 -24.26
N VAL A 347 -10.57 -6.34 -24.34
CA VAL A 347 -10.90 -5.00 -23.82
C VAL A 347 -11.77 -4.27 -24.84
N CYS A 348 -12.99 -3.92 -24.46
CA CYS A 348 -13.97 -3.30 -25.35
C CYS A 348 -14.12 -1.79 -25.12
N GLU A 349 -13.89 -1.32 -23.88
CA GLU A 349 -13.97 0.11 -23.53
C GLU A 349 -12.83 0.53 -22.61
N LEU A 350 -12.37 1.77 -22.78
CA LEU A 350 -11.43 2.44 -21.88
C LEU A 350 -12.11 3.63 -21.23
N HIS A 351 -11.94 3.78 -19.92
CA HIS A 351 -12.32 5.02 -19.22
C HIS A 351 -11.04 5.75 -18.80
N LEU A 352 -10.73 6.83 -19.52
CA LEU A 352 -9.53 7.63 -19.37
C LEU A 352 -9.78 8.80 -18.41
N PRO A 353 -8.96 8.99 -17.35
CA PRO A 353 -9.19 10.03 -16.35
C PRO A 353 -8.94 11.45 -16.90
N HIS A 354 -9.86 12.37 -16.62
CA HIS A 354 -9.72 13.80 -16.96
C HIS A 354 -9.85 14.70 -15.74
N CYS A 355 -9.49 15.98 -15.92
CA CYS A 355 -9.63 17.02 -14.91
C CYS A 355 -10.66 18.10 -15.28
N GLU A 356 -11.48 17.92 -16.33
CA GLU A 356 -12.60 18.86 -16.60
C GLU A 356 -13.44 19.09 -15.36
N PRO A 357 -13.73 20.36 -15.04
CA PRO A 357 -14.35 20.65 -13.78
C PRO A 357 -15.87 20.70 -13.94
N GLU A 358 -16.62 20.01 -13.07
CA GLU A 358 -18.09 19.87 -13.14
C GLU A 358 -18.80 21.03 -13.85
N THR A 359 -19.23 20.75 -15.08
CA THR A 359 -20.26 21.50 -15.80
C THR A 359 -21.35 20.52 -16.16
N VAL A 360 -22.56 20.93 -15.84
CA VAL A 360 -23.81 20.25 -16.17
C VAL A 360 -23.92 20.17 -17.70
N ASP A 361 -24.26 18.98 -18.18
CA ASP A 361 -24.52 18.55 -19.58
C ASP A 361 -23.33 18.06 -20.43
N VAL A 362 -23.37 16.78 -20.80
CA VAL A 362 -22.33 16.03 -21.54
C VAL A 362 -22.13 16.59 -22.96
N SER A 363 -23.12 17.31 -23.50
CA SER A 363 -23.09 17.91 -24.84
C SER A 363 -22.24 19.18 -24.98
N GLN A 364 -21.63 19.68 -23.90
CA GLN A 364 -20.81 20.89 -23.91
C GLN A 364 -19.30 20.64 -23.70
N SER A 365 -18.91 19.42 -23.31
CA SER A 365 -17.49 19.09 -23.15
C SER A 365 -16.86 18.87 -24.52
N GLN A 366 -15.76 19.57 -24.80
CA GLN A 366 -15.01 19.45 -26.06
C GLN A 366 -13.85 18.43 -25.96
N LEU A 367 -13.89 17.56 -24.94
CA LEU A 367 -12.87 16.51 -24.79
C LEU A 367 -12.94 15.50 -25.94
N SER A 368 -11.77 15.04 -26.37
CA SER A 368 -11.62 13.87 -27.24
C SER A 368 -10.49 12.99 -26.74
N VAL A 369 -10.30 11.83 -27.38
CA VAL A 369 -9.15 10.97 -27.11
C VAL A 369 -8.26 10.93 -28.35
N ALA A 370 -7.00 11.33 -28.21
CA ALA A 370 -5.99 11.07 -29.21
C ALA A 370 -5.56 9.60 -29.12
N HIS A 371 -5.46 8.95 -30.28
CA HIS A 371 -4.95 7.59 -30.44
C HIS A 371 -3.79 7.64 -31.44
N PHE A 372 -2.58 7.28 -31.00
CA PHE A 372 -1.39 7.25 -31.85
C PHE A 372 -1.02 5.80 -32.17
N SER A 373 -1.29 5.39 -33.39
CA SER A 373 -0.93 4.06 -33.90
C SER A 373 0.22 4.15 -34.91
N ASP A 374 0.85 3.03 -35.23
CA ASP A 374 1.94 2.92 -36.23
C ASP A 374 1.58 3.51 -37.62
N SER A 375 0.28 3.77 -37.88
CA SER A 375 -0.21 4.14 -39.21
C SER A 375 -0.78 5.56 -39.33
N GLU A 376 -1.22 6.23 -38.25
CA GLU A 376 -1.84 7.57 -38.27
C GLU A 376 -2.24 8.03 -36.86
N GLU A 377 -2.37 9.36 -36.67
CA GLU A 377 -3.01 10.00 -35.52
C GLU A 377 -4.53 10.09 -35.76
N GLU A 378 -5.32 9.59 -34.81
CA GLU A 378 -6.78 9.66 -34.86
C GLU A 378 -7.34 10.32 -33.60
N PHE A 379 -8.36 11.17 -33.76
CA PHE A 379 -9.14 11.71 -32.65
C PHE A 379 -10.46 10.97 -32.52
N ILE A 380 -10.58 10.18 -31.46
CA ILE A 380 -11.77 9.40 -31.13
C ILE A 380 -12.74 10.27 -30.33
N GLU A 381 -13.99 10.35 -30.80
CA GLU A 381 -15.07 11.01 -30.06
C GLU A 381 -15.52 10.15 -28.86
N PRO A 382 -15.68 10.74 -27.66
CA PRO A 382 -16.14 10.01 -26.49
C PRO A 382 -17.54 9.44 -26.66
N VAL A 383 -17.74 8.21 -26.21
CA VAL A 383 -19.08 7.60 -26.05
C VAL A 383 -19.83 8.27 -24.91
N GLN A 384 -19.11 8.57 -23.83
CA GLN A 384 -19.65 9.22 -22.64
C GLN A 384 -18.54 9.97 -21.90
N ILE A 385 -18.87 11.11 -21.31
CA ILE A 385 -17.98 11.84 -20.41
C ILE A 385 -18.66 11.91 -19.04
N THR A 386 -17.95 11.44 -18.02
CA THR A 386 -18.40 11.47 -16.63
C THR A 386 -17.79 12.68 -15.91
N ASN A 387 -17.93 12.79 -14.59
CA ASN A 387 -17.26 13.83 -13.82
C ASN A 387 -15.73 13.61 -13.66
N SER A 388 -15.21 12.47 -14.13
CA SER A 388 -13.81 12.09 -13.90
C SER A 388 -13.18 11.26 -15.01
N HIS A 389 -13.95 10.70 -15.93
CA HIS A 389 -13.45 9.87 -17.02
C HIS A 389 -14.16 10.12 -18.35
N VAL A 390 -13.38 10.05 -19.43
CA VAL A 390 -13.81 9.96 -20.81
C VAL A 390 -13.89 8.49 -21.18
N ILE A 391 -15.04 8.05 -21.69
CA ILE A 391 -15.30 6.66 -22.05
C ILE A 391 -15.25 6.54 -23.56
N ILE A 392 -14.40 5.64 -24.07
CA ILE A 392 -14.28 5.31 -25.49
C ILE A 392 -14.38 3.81 -25.73
N LYS A 393 -14.83 3.42 -26.91
CA LYS A 393 -14.73 2.04 -27.40
C LYS A 393 -13.40 1.86 -28.12
N VAL A 394 -12.76 0.73 -27.89
CA VAL A 394 -11.46 0.40 -28.49
C VAL A 394 -11.48 -0.99 -29.10
N SER A 395 -10.73 -1.15 -30.18
CA SER A 395 -10.47 -2.44 -30.84
C SER A 395 -9.00 -2.65 -31.19
N LYS A 396 -8.18 -1.61 -31.02
CA LYS A 396 -6.73 -1.62 -31.23
C LYS A 396 -6.07 -1.01 -29.99
N PHE A 397 -4.84 -1.41 -29.69
CA PHE A 397 -4.11 -0.96 -28.52
C PHE A 397 -2.77 -0.35 -28.93
N SER A 398 -2.53 0.87 -28.44
CA SER A 398 -1.31 1.66 -28.60
C SER A 398 -1.42 2.83 -27.60
N GLU A 399 -1.07 4.05 -27.99
CA GLU A 399 -1.09 5.22 -27.11
C GLU A 399 -2.44 5.93 -27.13
N PHE A 400 -3.05 6.11 -25.95
CA PHE A 400 -4.32 6.81 -25.75
C PHE A 400 -4.21 7.91 -24.72
N GLY A 401 -4.68 9.11 -25.06
CA GLY A 401 -4.65 10.25 -24.14
C GLY A 401 -5.81 11.20 -24.35
N VAL A 402 -6.35 11.74 -23.25
CA VAL A 402 -7.43 12.73 -23.34
C VAL A 402 -6.86 14.06 -23.80
N THR A 403 -7.50 14.68 -24.78
CA THR A 403 -7.15 16.00 -25.31
C THR A 403 -8.34 16.96 -25.22
N ALA A 404 -8.05 18.25 -25.16
CA ALA A 404 -9.03 19.32 -25.21
C ALA A 404 -8.59 20.41 -26.18
N PRO A 405 -9.49 21.30 -26.63
CA PRO A 405 -9.10 22.48 -27.38
C PRO A 405 -8.19 23.37 -26.54
N SER A 406 -7.22 24.00 -27.22
CA SER A 406 -6.32 24.95 -26.58
C SER A 406 -7.11 26.18 -26.13
N GLU A 407 -7.22 26.37 -24.81
CA GLU A 407 -7.91 27.50 -24.20
C GLU A 407 -7.04 28.11 -23.10
N GLU A 408 -6.75 29.40 -23.20
CA GLU A 408 -6.08 30.14 -22.14
C GLU A 408 -6.97 30.26 -20.89
N ASN A 409 -6.35 30.23 -19.71
CA ASN A 409 -7.05 30.42 -18.43
C ASN A 409 -8.17 29.40 -18.19
N LYS A 410 -7.97 28.17 -18.67
CA LYS A 410 -8.96 27.11 -18.49
C LYS A 410 -9.02 26.65 -17.03
N PRO A 411 -10.21 26.64 -16.41
CA PRO A 411 -10.37 26.07 -15.08
C PRO A 411 -10.35 24.54 -15.14
N ILE A 412 -9.73 23.90 -14.15
CA ILE A 412 -9.66 22.45 -14.01
C ILE A 412 -9.89 22.00 -12.56
N SER A 413 -10.27 20.74 -12.41
CA SER A 413 -10.27 20.01 -11.15
C SER A 413 -8.81 19.75 -10.74
N GLY A 414 -8.32 20.55 -9.80
CA GLY A 414 -6.98 20.43 -9.25
C GLY A 414 -6.92 19.61 -7.96
N GLN A 415 -5.70 19.26 -7.57
CA GLN A 415 -5.35 18.68 -6.27
C GLN A 415 -4.11 19.37 -5.70
N VAL A 416 -3.98 19.30 -4.38
CA VAL A 416 -2.81 19.83 -3.66
C VAL A 416 -2.14 18.69 -2.93
N LEU A 417 -0.87 18.49 -3.21
CA LEU A 417 -0.03 17.46 -2.61
C LEU A 417 1.01 18.13 -1.72
N LEU A 418 1.21 17.60 -0.50
CA LEU A 418 2.18 18.11 0.46
C LEU A 418 3.19 17.01 0.83
N PHE A 419 4.47 17.28 0.65
CA PHE A 419 5.58 16.36 0.95
C PHE A 419 6.51 16.98 1.98
N ARG A 420 7.02 16.17 2.92
CA ARG A 420 7.93 16.62 3.98
C ARG A 420 9.37 16.22 3.65
N THR A 421 10.34 17.01 4.09
CA THR A 421 11.74 16.56 4.08
C THR A 421 12.01 15.49 5.14
N PRO A 422 12.97 14.59 4.91
CA PRO A 422 13.51 13.70 5.94
C PRO A 422 14.00 14.47 7.19
N LYS A 423 14.05 13.78 8.33
CA LYS A 423 14.36 14.34 9.67
C LYS A 423 15.77 14.94 9.82
N GLU A 424 16.62 14.85 8.81
CA GLU A 424 18.06 15.16 8.87
C GLU A 424 18.40 16.62 8.49
N VAL A 425 17.43 17.40 8.00
CA VAL A 425 17.65 18.81 7.62
C VAL A 425 17.32 19.72 8.80
N GLU A 426 18.18 20.70 9.10
CA GLU A 426 17.89 21.77 10.06
C GLU A 426 16.64 22.57 9.61
N GLY A 427 15.59 22.50 10.42
CA GLY A 427 14.28 23.10 10.13
C GLY A 427 13.33 22.12 9.43
N LYS A 428 12.01 22.36 9.53
CA LYS A 428 11.03 21.50 8.85
C LYS A 428 10.71 22.13 7.49
N LEU A 429 11.05 21.45 6.40
CA LEU A 429 10.62 21.85 5.07
C LEU A 429 9.39 21.08 4.63
N LEU A 430 8.47 21.79 3.98
CA LEU A 430 7.26 21.26 3.38
C LEU A 430 7.20 21.71 1.92
N TYR A 431 7.20 20.76 1.00
CA TYR A 431 7.00 20.99 -0.42
C TYR A 431 5.51 20.88 -0.75
N MET A 432 4.98 21.87 -1.45
CA MET A 432 3.60 21.93 -1.89
C MET A 432 3.54 21.89 -3.42
N PHE A 433 2.70 21.02 -3.95
CA PHE A 433 2.49 20.83 -5.38
C PHE A 433 1.03 21.12 -5.71
N LEU A 434 0.81 22.01 -6.67
CA LEU A 434 -0.47 22.19 -7.34
C LEU A 434 -0.44 21.33 -8.60
N LEU A 435 -1.39 20.41 -8.75
CA LEU A 435 -1.42 19.49 -9.90
C LEU A 435 -2.87 19.29 -10.39
N PRO A 436 -3.08 18.92 -11.65
CA PRO A 436 -4.36 18.36 -12.11
C PRO A 436 -4.75 17.11 -11.32
N ARG A 437 -6.04 16.89 -11.09
CA ARG A 437 -6.56 15.75 -10.29
C ARG A 437 -6.29 14.38 -10.91
N ASN A 438 -6.13 14.33 -12.23
CA ASN A 438 -5.85 13.11 -12.98
C ASN A 438 -4.36 12.75 -13.05
N ILE A 439 -3.47 13.53 -12.43
CA ILE A 439 -2.06 13.13 -12.24
C ILE A 439 -1.97 12.04 -11.15
N PRO A 440 -1.40 10.86 -11.45
CA PRO A 440 -1.23 9.80 -10.47
C PRO A 440 -0.26 10.18 -9.35
N LEU A 441 -0.68 9.96 -8.09
CA LEU A 441 0.14 10.26 -6.91
C LEU A 441 1.48 9.51 -6.91
N GLU A 442 1.48 8.23 -7.31
CA GLU A 442 2.67 7.38 -7.33
C GLU A 442 3.74 7.91 -8.29
N THR A 443 3.32 8.47 -9.44
CA THR A 443 4.24 9.08 -10.41
C THR A 443 4.94 10.29 -9.81
N VAL A 444 4.19 11.14 -9.08
CA VAL A 444 4.74 12.32 -8.40
C VAL A 444 5.65 11.92 -7.25
N ALA A 445 5.30 10.88 -6.48
CA ALA A 445 6.12 10.41 -5.37
C ALA A 445 7.45 9.81 -5.85
N LYS A 446 7.45 9.01 -6.93
CA LYS A 446 8.66 8.38 -7.48
C LYS A 446 9.62 9.36 -8.15
N SER A 447 9.13 10.43 -8.77
CA SER A 447 10.01 11.46 -9.34
C SER A 447 10.83 12.22 -8.28
N LYS A 448 10.50 12.03 -6.98
CA LYS A 448 11.20 12.66 -5.86
C LYS A 448 12.13 11.67 -5.18
N TRP A 449 13.41 12.04 -5.18
CA TRP A 449 14.50 11.27 -4.56
C TRP A 449 14.45 11.21 -3.02
N TRP A 450 13.47 11.85 -2.37
CA TRP A 450 13.44 12.02 -0.91
C TRP A 450 12.39 11.25 -0.11
N SER A 451 11.38 10.59 -0.69
CA SER A 451 10.23 10.17 0.16
C SER A 451 9.63 8.80 -0.15
N HIS A 452 9.94 7.85 0.73
CA HIS A 452 8.94 6.89 1.24
C HIS A 452 8.37 7.33 2.60
N ASP A 453 8.73 8.53 3.09
CA ASP A 453 8.35 9.06 4.40
C ASP A 453 7.35 10.22 4.29
N GLU A 454 6.12 9.95 4.70
CA GLU A 454 5.03 10.91 4.98
C GLU A 454 4.59 11.86 3.84
N PHE A 455 3.76 11.35 2.93
CA PHE A 455 2.89 12.16 2.09
C PHE A 455 1.63 12.62 2.86
N ILE A 456 1.38 13.93 2.93
CA ILE A 456 0.15 14.48 3.54
C ILE A 456 -0.87 14.74 2.43
N LYS A 457 -1.87 13.86 2.33
CA LYS A 457 -3.01 14.10 1.45
C LYS A 457 -3.88 15.20 2.04
N ALA A 458 -3.87 16.38 1.41
CA ALA A 458 -4.86 17.40 1.71
C ALA A 458 -6.26 16.89 1.34
N PRO A 459 -7.30 17.17 2.12
CA PRO A 459 -8.67 16.81 1.74
C PRO A 459 -9.01 17.51 0.41
N SER A 460 -9.45 16.73 -0.57
CA SER A 460 -9.77 17.16 -1.95
C SER A 460 -10.97 18.11 -2.07
N LYS A 461 -11.39 18.76 -0.97
CA LYS A 461 -12.52 19.71 -0.94
C LYS A 461 -12.06 21.13 -1.27
N CYS A 462 -11.18 21.30 -2.27
CA CYS A 462 -11.01 22.60 -2.90
C CYS A 462 -12.33 22.95 -3.59
N LYS A 463 -13.11 23.84 -2.98
CA LYS A 463 -14.43 24.26 -3.50
C LYS A 463 -14.32 25.03 -4.83
N ARG A 464 -13.12 25.48 -5.21
CA ARG A 464 -12.85 26.24 -6.43
C ARG A 464 -11.80 25.51 -7.29
N LYS A 465 -11.99 25.62 -8.60
CA LYS A 465 -11.20 25.04 -9.68
C LYS A 465 -9.82 25.76 -9.73
N LEU A 466 -8.74 25.05 -10.07
CA LEU A 466 -7.46 25.69 -10.40
C LEU A 466 -7.54 26.20 -11.84
N VAL A 467 -6.85 27.28 -12.17
CA VAL A 467 -6.87 27.90 -13.50
C VAL A 467 -5.46 27.87 -14.06
N ILE A 468 -5.29 27.24 -15.21
CA ILE A 468 -3.99 27.13 -15.91
C ILE A 468 -3.51 28.55 -16.26
N ASP A 469 -2.20 28.77 -16.20
CA ASP A 469 -1.52 30.05 -16.47
C ASP A 469 -1.82 31.19 -15.48
N ARG A 470 -2.38 30.88 -14.31
CA ARG A 470 -2.60 31.87 -13.23
C ARG A 470 -1.55 31.78 -12.15
N LEU A 471 -1.27 32.95 -11.56
CA LEU A 471 -0.39 33.08 -10.40
C LEU A 471 -1.16 32.76 -9.11
N TYR A 472 -0.54 31.90 -8.31
CA TYR A 472 -1.01 31.55 -6.98
C TYR A 472 0.01 31.98 -5.93
N SER A 473 -0.48 32.29 -4.74
CA SER A 473 0.33 32.55 -3.54
C SER A 473 -0.14 31.67 -2.38
N VAL A 474 0.80 31.31 -1.51
CA VAL A 474 0.50 30.56 -0.28
C VAL A 474 0.77 31.43 0.93
N THR A 475 -0.26 31.59 1.77
CA THR A 475 -0.13 32.24 3.07
C THR A 475 -0.13 31.21 4.18
N CYS A 476 0.91 31.25 5.02
CA CYS A 476 1.05 30.39 6.18
C CYS A 476 1.66 31.19 7.35
N PRO A 477 0.84 31.64 8.32
CA PRO A 477 1.34 32.45 9.44
C PRO A 477 2.39 31.75 10.32
N SER A 478 2.39 30.41 10.31
CA SER A 478 3.31 29.61 11.11
C SER A 478 4.64 29.29 10.40
N ALA A 479 4.75 29.62 9.11
CA ALA A 479 5.98 29.41 8.34
C ALA A 479 6.95 30.59 8.55
N GLU A 480 8.24 30.27 8.69
CA GLU A 480 9.31 31.26 8.73
C GLU A 480 9.54 31.89 7.35
N SER A 481 9.39 31.08 6.30
CA SER A 481 9.46 31.54 4.92
C SER A 481 8.60 30.67 4.00
N VAL A 482 8.07 31.30 2.96
CA VAL A 482 7.40 30.66 1.82
C VAL A 482 8.11 31.15 0.56
N GLN A 483 8.57 30.23 -0.28
CA GLN A 483 9.22 30.55 -1.55
C GLN A 483 8.70 29.64 -2.68
N PRO A 484 8.48 30.18 -3.89
CA PRO A 484 8.45 31.60 -4.23
C PRO A 484 7.24 32.31 -3.57
N LYS A 485 7.19 33.65 -3.63
CA LYS A 485 6.02 34.41 -3.13
C LYS A 485 4.76 34.10 -3.91
N GLU A 486 4.93 33.96 -5.22
CA GLU A 486 3.91 33.63 -6.20
C GLU A 486 4.49 32.61 -7.18
N ALA A 487 3.67 31.67 -7.63
CA ALA A 487 4.05 30.66 -8.60
C ALA A 487 2.95 30.51 -9.66
N LEU A 488 3.35 30.33 -10.91
CA LEU A 488 2.45 30.00 -12.01
C LEU A 488 1.94 28.57 -11.84
N PHE A 489 0.64 28.36 -12.03
CA PHE A 489 0.10 27.01 -12.16
C PHE A 489 0.15 26.57 -13.62
N ASP A 490 1.06 25.65 -13.90
CA ASP A 490 1.37 25.12 -15.22
C ASP A 490 1.30 23.58 -15.19
N THR A 491 0.82 22.99 -16.28
CA THR A 491 0.63 21.56 -16.47
C THR A 491 1.79 20.88 -17.21
N ASP A 492 2.75 21.62 -17.76
CA ASP A 492 3.81 21.13 -18.67
C ASP A 492 4.98 20.42 -17.97
N ASN A 493 4.74 19.95 -16.75
CA ASN A 493 5.80 19.56 -15.82
C ASN A 493 6.02 18.04 -15.71
N GLU A 494 5.42 17.24 -16.59
CA GLU A 494 5.66 15.80 -16.61
C GLU A 494 7.05 15.46 -17.19
N PRO A 495 7.82 14.50 -16.61
CA PRO A 495 7.55 13.72 -15.40
C PRO A 495 8.18 14.30 -14.11
N ASN A 496 8.88 15.43 -14.19
CA ASN A 496 9.74 15.94 -13.12
C ASN A 496 9.03 16.80 -12.05
N TYR A 497 7.74 17.10 -12.23
CA TYR A 497 6.79 17.78 -11.32
C TYR A 497 7.47 18.63 -10.24
N PRO A 498 8.00 19.84 -10.52
CA PRO A 498 8.67 20.64 -9.52
C PRO A 498 7.71 21.07 -8.42
N SER A 499 8.23 21.27 -7.20
CA SER A 499 7.40 21.80 -6.11
C SER A 499 6.98 23.23 -6.43
N THR A 500 5.68 23.49 -6.37
CA THR A 500 5.11 24.82 -6.61
C THR A 500 5.48 25.81 -5.51
N PHE A 501 5.53 25.35 -4.25
CA PHE A 501 6.00 26.15 -3.12
C PHE A 501 6.83 25.31 -2.15
N GLU A 502 7.78 25.97 -1.50
CA GLU A 502 8.57 25.47 -0.39
C GLU A 502 8.28 26.31 0.86
N LEU A 503 7.90 25.64 1.94
CA LEU A 503 7.61 26.28 3.22
C LEU A 503 8.59 25.78 4.27
N ARG A 504 9.32 26.72 4.88
CA ARG A 504 10.20 26.44 6.02
C ARG A 504 9.50 26.77 7.32
N PHE A 505 9.57 25.87 8.28
CA PHE A 505 9.04 26.05 9.62
C PHE A 505 10.13 25.85 10.67
N SER A 506 9.93 26.54 11.81
CA SER A 506 10.70 26.29 13.02
C SER A 506 10.57 24.83 13.47
N THR A 507 11.59 24.33 14.18
CA THR A 507 11.59 22.98 14.75
C THR A 507 10.46 22.75 15.76
N ASN A 508 9.92 23.81 16.36
CA ASN A 508 8.83 23.76 17.33
C ASN A 508 7.43 23.79 16.70
N THR A 509 7.30 23.99 15.38
CA THR A 509 5.99 24.09 14.74
C THR A 509 5.31 22.72 14.67
N VAL A 510 4.35 22.46 15.56
CA VAL A 510 3.61 21.19 15.65
C VAL A 510 2.40 21.17 14.72
N LYS A 511 1.92 22.32 14.25
CA LYS A 511 0.75 22.44 13.36
C LYS A 511 0.85 23.74 12.59
N ALA A 512 0.43 23.73 11.33
CA ALA A 512 0.30 24.94 10.53
C ALA A 512 -1.05 24.95 9.81
N SER A 513 -1.45 26.10 9.27
CA SER A 513 -2.61 26.20 8.37
C SER A 513 -2.17 26.93 7.12
N LEU A 514 -2.58 26.42 5.96
CA LEU A 514 -2.12 26.87 4.66
C LEU A 514 -3.31 27.49 3.93
N LYS A 515 -3.13 28.65 3.33
CA LYS A 515 -4.15 29.25 2.49
C LYS A 515 -3.58 29.48 1.11
N LEU A 516 -4.20 28.87 0.11
CA LEU A 516 -3.89 29.10 -1.28
C LEU A 516 -4.79 30.21 -1.82
N LYS A 517 -4.21 31.21 -2.46
CA LYS A 517 -4.93 32.34 -3.05
C LYS A 517 -4.44 32.55 -4.48
N GLU A 518 -5.36 32.77 -5.39
CA GLU A 518 -5.03 33.27 -6.74
C GLU A 518 -4.76 34.78 -6.65
N THR A 519 -3.60 35.22 -7.16
CA THR A 519 -3.08 36.57 -6.92
C THR A 519 -3.90 37.66 -7.60
N GLU A 520 -4.46 37.38 -8.77
CA GLU A 520 -5.08 38.40 -9.63
C GLU A 520 -6.56 38.64 -9.36
N SER A 521 -7.17 37.93 -8.39
CA SER A 521 -8.57 38.13 -8.01
C SER A 521 -8.69 38.54 -6.53
N PRO A 522 -9.20 39.76 -6.24
CA PRO A 522 -9.27 40.28 -4.88
C PRO A 522 -10.22 39.48 -3.97
N GLU A 523 -11.13 38.68 -4.54
CA GLU A 523 -12.14 37.89 -3.83
C GLU A 523 -11.95 36.35 -3.96
N SER A 524 -10.81 35.87 -4.49
CA SER A 524 -10.57 34.43 -4.67
C SER A 524 -9.67 33.79 -3.62
N GLU A 525 -10.21 33.55 -2.42
CA GLU A 525 -9.66 32.48 -1.56
C GLU A 525 -9.97 31.13 -2.21
N VAL A 526 -8.95 30.45 -2.76
CA VAL A 526 -9.05 29.12 -3.34
C VAL A 526 -9.06 28.12 -2.18
N GLY A 527 -10.17 28.09 -1.46
CA GLY A 527 -10.40 27.20 -0.32
C GLY A 527 -9.46 27.46 0.87
N ASN A 528 -10.03 27.63 2.06
CA ASN A 528 -9.24 27.53 3.29
C ASN A 528 -8.77 26.08 3.45
N MET A 529 -7.57 25.76 2.95
CA MET A 529 -6.91 24.48 3.22
C MET A 529 -6.40 24.47 4.66
N THR A 530 -7.31 24.15 5.59
CA THR A 530 -6.87 23.91 6.97
C THR A 530 -6.21 22.53 7.02
N CYS A 531 -4.95 22.44 6.61
CA CYS A 531 -4.11 21.28 6.85
C CYS A 531 -3.76 21.25 8.34
N VAL A 532 -4.69 20.79 9.17
CA VAL A 532 -4.39 20.39 10.55
C VAL A 532 -3.59 19.08 10.50
N SER A 533 -2.36 19.13 10.02
CA SER A 533 -1.42 18.05 10.25
C SER A 533 -0.66 18.34 11.54
N GLN A 534 -0.46 17.31 12.36
CA GLN A 534 0.55 17.34 13.39
C GLN A 534 1.91 17.36 12.69
N ILE A 535 2.40 18.54 12.33
CA ILE A 535 3.73 18.81 11.79
C ILE A 535 4.85 18.42 12.80
N LEU A 536 4.55 17.90 13.99
CA LEU A 536 5.27 16.83 14.73
C LEU A 536 4.71 16.73 16.17
N HIS A 537 4.25 15.55 16.61
CA HIS A 537 4.41 15.22 18.03
C HIS A 537 5.87 14.81 18.24
N THR A 538 6.68 15.72 18.76
CA THR A 538 7.81 15.38 19.63
C THR A 538 7.41 15.82 21.03
N GLY A 539 6.96 14.86 21.85
CA GLY A 539 6.59 15.09 23.25
C GLY A 539 5.29 14.38 23.63
N PHE A 540 5.41 13.35 24.48
CA PHE A 540 4.29 12.75 25.19
C PHE A 540 3.53 13.82 26.00
N PRO A 541 2.19 13.70 26.17
CA PRO A 541 1.54 14.27 27.33
C PRO A 541 1.98 13.47 28.56
N SER A 542 2.62 14.13 29.51
CA SER A 542 2.87 13.63 30.85
C SER A 542 1.52 13.26 31.50
N ALA A 543 1.20 11.97 31.50
CA ALA A 543 0.11 11.44 32.29
C ALA A 543 0.52 11.50 33.77
N ILE A 544 0.00 12.52 34.44
CA ILE A 544 -0.18 12.57 35.89
C ILE A 544 -0.89 11.27 36.30
N HIS A 545 -0.20 10.37 36.98
CA HIS A 545 -0.79 9.43 37.95
C HIS A 545 0.15 9.37 39.15
N GLY A 546 -0.10 10.27 40.10
CA GLY A 546 0.36 10.09 41.47
C GLY A 546 -0.56 9.10 42.18
N HIS A 547 0.01 8.01 42.68
CA HIS A 547 -0.42 7.25 43.85
C HIS A 547 0.84 6.58 44.39
N SER A 548 1.43 7.10 45.47
CA SER A 548 1.52 6.46 46.80
C SER A 548 1.69 4.94 46.70
N THR A 549 2.78 4.33 47.12
CA THR A 549 3.52 4.46 48.39
C THR A 549 4.96 4.04 48.23
#